data_AF-A0A820DSI2-F1
#
_entry.id   AF-A0A820DSI2-F1
#
_cell.length_a   1.000
_cell.length_b   1.000
_cell.length_c   1.000
_cell.angle_alpha   90.00
_cell.angle_beta   90.00
_cell.angle_gamma   90.00
#
_symmetry.space_group_name_H-M   'P 1'
#
loop_
_entity.id
_entity.type
_entity.pdbx_description
1 polymer ?
#
loop_
_entity_poly.entity_id
_entity_poly.type
_entity_poly.pdbx_seq_one_letter_code
_entity_poly.pdbx_strand_id
1 'polypeptide(L)'
;MALCLANSLVARHGFEPYDQLVRYKWWFRHGYMSSTGTCFDIGNSTKKALSEFENRQKLFAQKNGIPLGEIDFLSDKELLETFSVDCSAHGAAGNGVLMRLAPVPLFFYKNPEIAVKLSGISGQITHGDKKAVDACRYYGALIVAAMYGVDKNRLLSED
;
A
#
# COMPACT_ATOMS: atom_id res chain seq x y z
N MET A 1 6.42 -7.68 -0.42
CA MET A 1 5.38 -6.62 -0.55
C MET A 1 5.69 -5.54 -1.58
N ALA A 2 6.90 -4.97 -1.67
CA ALA A 2 7.20 -3.92 -2.68
C ALA A 2 6.83 -4.34 -4.11
N LEU A 3 7.14 -5.58 -4.51
CA LEU A 3 6.75 -6.14 -5.80
C LEU A 3 5.22 -6.20 -5.99
N CYS A 4 4.46 -6.53 -4.95
CA CYS A 4 3.00 -6.51 -4.98
C CYS A 4 2.47 -5.09 -5.27
N LEU A 5 3.06 -4.09 -4.61
CA LEU A 5 2.71 -2.68 -4.79
C LEU A 5 3.03 -2.20 -6.20
N ALA A 6 4.23 -2.49 -6.70
CA ALA A 6 4.63 -2.17 -8.07
C ALA A 6 3.69 -2.82 -9.09
N ASN A 7 3.36 -4.11 -8.91
CA ASN A 7 2.47 -4.81 -9.83
C ASN A 7 1.02 -4.26 -9.79
N SER A 8 0.54 -3.79 -8.63
CA SER A 8 -0.73 -3.06 -8.50
C SER A 8 -0.73 -1.80 -9.35
N LEU A 9 0.28 -0.95 -9.14
CA LEU A 9 0.41 0.34 -9.84
C LEU A 9 0.42 0.16 -11.36
N VAL A 10 1.20 -0.81 -11.84
CA VAL A 10 1.31 -1.10 -13.28
C VAL A 10 0.01 -1.67 -13.84
N ALA A 11 -0.59 -2.67 -13.19
CA ALA A 11 -1.79 -3.32 -13.70
C ALA A 11 -3.04 -2.43 -13.67
N ARG A 12 -3.14 -1.54 -12.69
CA ARG A 12 -4.25 -0.58 -12.57
C ARG A 12 -3.99 0.73 -13.32
N HIS A 13 -2.79 0.90 -13.89
CA HIS A 13 -2.34 2.16 -14.51
C HIS A 13 -2.53 3.37 -13.59
N GLY A 14 -2.34 3.19 -12.28
CA GLY A 14 -2.70 4.17 -11.28
C GLY A 14 -2.67 3.59 -9.87
N PHE A 15 -3.11 4.37 -8.90
CA PHE A 15 -3.10 3.97 -7.51
C PHE A 15 -4.49 3.56 -7.05
N GLU A 16 -4.65 2.27 -6.74
CA GLU A 16 -5.90 1.70 -6.25
C GLU A 16 -5.64 0.95 -4.93
N PRO A 17 -6.00 1.55 -3.77
CA PRO A 17 -5.70 0.96 -2.47
C PRO A 17 -6.30 -0.43 -2.25
N TYR A 18 -7.45 -0.71 -2.85
CA TYR A 18 -8.11 -2.01 -2.76
C TYR A 18 -7.27 -3.11 -3.44
N ASP A 19 -6.89 -2.92 -4.71
CA ASP A 19 -6.02 -3.85 -5.45
C ASP A 19 -4.64 -4.01 -4.79
N GLN A 20 -4.10 -2.94 -4.19
CA GLN A 20 -2.89 -3.04 -3.35
C GLN A 20 -3.07 -4.03 -2.18
N LEU A 21 -4.19 -3.96 -1.45
CA LEU A 21 -4.50 -4.88 -0.34
C LEU A 21 -4.76 -6.31 -0.84
N VAL A 22 -5.46 -6.47 -1.99
CA VAL A 22 -5.67 -7.77 -2.64
C VAL A 22 -4.33 -8.46 -2.92
N ARG A 23 -3.36 -7.75 -3.49
CA ARG A 23 -2.06 -8.34 -3.83
C ARG A 23 -1.21 -8.63 -2.60
N TYR A 24 -1.34 -7.83 -1.54
CA TYR A 24 -0.72 -8.15 -0.25
C TYR A 24 -1.37 -9.38 0.38
N LYS A 25 -2.69 -9.54 0.27
CA LYS A 25 -3.40 -10.74 0.69
C LYS A 25 -2.91 -11.97 -0.10
N TRP A 26 -2.75 -11.88 -1.42
CA TRP A 26 -2.20 -12.97 -2.22
C TRP A 26 -0.77 -13.35 -1.79
N TRP A 27 0.07 -12.36 -1.46
CA TRP A 27 1.38 -12.63 -0.88
C TRP A 27 1.25 -13.36 0.46
N PHE A 28 0.38 -12.87 1.34
CA PHE A 28 0.16 -13.43 2.67
C PHE A 28 -0.38 -14.86 2.64
N ARG A 29 -1.33 -15.17 1.75
CA ARG A 29 -2.00 -16.47 1.68
C ARG A 29 -1.33 -17.48 0.77
N HIS A 30 -0.71 -17.01 -0.32
CA HIS A 30 -0.25 -17.87 -1.41
C HIS A 30 1.22 -17.65 -1.80
N GLY A 31 1.94 -16.77 -1.10
CA GLY A 31 3.33 -16.47 -1.45
C GLY A 31 3.49 -15.73 -2.78
N TYR A 32 2.44 -15.09 -3.29
CA TYR A 32 2.52 -14.27 -4.50
C TYR A 32 3.64 -13.24 -4.40
N MET A 33 4.52 -13.18 -5.40
CA MET A 33 5.73 -12.33 -5.42
C MET A 33 6.70 -12.56 -4.24
N SER A 34 6.66 -13.75 -3.63
CA SER A 34 7.65 -14.20 -2.65
C SER A 34 8.84 -14.87 -3.34
N SER A 35 10.05 -14.62 -2.83
CA SER A 35 11.27 -15.30 -3.30
C SER A 35 11.37 -16.77 -2.89
N THR A 36 10.61 -17.20 -1.87
CA THR A 36 10.60 -18.58 -1.37
C THR A 36 9.38 -19.38 -1.83
N GLY A 37 8.49 -18.76 -2.61
CA GLY A 37 7.20 -19.35 -3.00
C GLY A 37 6.13 -19.37 -1.88
N THR A 38 6.45 -18.94 -0.67
CA THR A 38 5.51 -18.86 0.47
C THR A 38 5.61 -17.53 1.20
N CYS A 39 4.60 -17.15 1.98
CA CYS A 39 4.72 -15.99 2.86
C CYS A 39 5.72 -16.28 3.99
N PHE A 40 6.69 -15.40 4.20
CA PHE A 40 7.61 -15.45 5.33
C PHE A 40 7.87 -14.04 5.87
N ASP A 41 8.30 -13.95 7.13
CA ASP A 41 8.68 -12.70 7.82
C ASP A 41 7.62 -11.58 7.76
N ILE A 42 6.34 -11.95 7.89
CA ILE A 42 5.26 -10.97 7.95
C ILE A 42 5.18 -10.32 9.34
N GLY A 43 5.36 -9.00 9.39
CA GLY A 43 5.20 -8.22 10.62
C GLY A 43 3.77 -8.23 11.17
N ASN A 44 3.64 -8.14 12.50
CA ASN A 44 2.36 -8.23 13.20
C ASN A 44 1.32 -7.19 12.73
N SER A 45 1.72 -5.93 12.53
CA SER A 45 0.81 -4.87 12.07
C SER A 45 0.26 -5.17 10.66
N THR A 46 1.12 -5.57 9.73
CA THR A 46 0.72 -5.99 8.38
C THR A 46 -0.23 -7.20 8.46
N LYS A 47 0.12 -8.22 9.24
CA LYS A 47 -0.71 -9.43 9.38
C LYS A 47 -2.11 -9.11 9.91
N LYS A 48 -2.21 -8.24 10.93
CA LYS A 48 -3.49 -7.78 11.48
C LYS A 48 -4.31 -7.02 10.44
N ALA A 49 -3.68 -6.09 9.73
CA ALA A 49 -4.37 -5.30 8.71
C ALA A 49 -4.90 -6.16 7.54
N LEU A 50 -4.12 -7.14 7.08
CA LEU A 50 -4.58 -8.05 6.02
C LEU A 50 -5.69 -9.00 6.50
N SER A 51 -5.65 -9.43 7.76
CA SER A 51 -6.74 -10.22 8.36
C SER A 51 -8.03 -9.40 8.47
N GLU A 52 -7.92 -8.13 8.87
CA GLU A 52 -9.05 -7.20 8.91
C GLU A 52 -9.62 -6.93 7.50
N PHE A 53 -8.74 -6.71 6.52
CA PHE A 53 -9.14 -6.56 5.11
C PHE A 53 -9.93 -7.78 4.61
N GLU A 54 -9.46 -9.00 4.88
CA GLU A 54 -10.16 -10.24 4.52
C GLU A 54 -11.55 -10.34 5.17
N ASN A 55 -11.68 -9.94 6.44
CA ASN A 55 -12.97 -9.92 7.12
C ASN A 55 -13.93 -8.89 6.50
N ARG A 56 -13.44 -7.68 6.21
CA ARG A 56 -14.22 -6.64 5.53
C ARG A 56 -14.63 -7.07 4.13
N GLN A 57 -13.74 -7.68 3.35
CA GLN A 57 -14.07 -8.22 2.03
C GLN A 57 -15.21 -9.23 2.10
N LYS A 58 -15.20 -10.15 3.07
CA LYS A 58 -16.28 -11.14 3.24
C LYS A 58 -17.63 -10.48 3.53
N LEU A 59 -17.66 -9.54 4.47
CA LEU A 59 -18.89 -8.81 4.82
C LEU A 59 -19.39 -7.95 3.66
N PHE A 60 -18.46 -7.29 2.96
CA PHE A 60 -18.76 -6.47 1.80
C PHE A 60 -19.33 -7.29 0.64
N ALA A 61 -18.73 -8.44 0.36
CA ALA A 61 -19.22 -9.37 -0.66
C ALA A 61 -20.64 -9.86 -0.33
N GLN A 62 -20.87 -10.28 0.91
CA GLN A 62 -22.20 -10.71 1.37
C GLN A 62 -23.23 -9.60 1.24
N LYS A 63 -22.90 -8.38 1.69
CA LYS A 63 -23.80 -7.22 1.65
C LYS A 63 -24.22 -6.86 0.23
N ASN A 64 -23.32 -7.01 -0.73
CA ASN A 64 -23.53 -6.59 -2.12
C ASN A 64 -23.83 -7.76 -3.07
N GLY A 65 -24.02 -8.98 -2.56
CA GLY A 65 -24.33 -10.14 -3.39
C GLY A 65 -23.19 -10.57 -4.33
N ILE A 66 -21.94 -10.25 -4.00
CA ILE A 66 -20.77 -10.59 -4.81
C ILE A 66 -20.26 -11.98 -4.42
N PRO A 67 -20.03 -12.91 -5.36
CA PRO A 67 -19.38 -14.18 -5.07
C PRO A 67 -17.99 -13.98 -4.45
N LEU A 68 -17.67 -14.71 -3.37
CA LEU A 68 -16.36 -14.56 -2.69
C LEU A 68 -15.16 -14.87 -3.59
N GLY A 69 -15.32 -15.69 -4.64
CA GLY A 69 -14.26 -15.96 -5.62
C GLY A 69 -13.97 -14.79 -6.56
N GLU A 70 -14.89 -13.82 -6.66
CA GLU A 70 -14.81 -12.68 -7.58
C GLU A 70 -14.42 -11.38 -6.88
N ILE A 71 -14.52 -11.32 -5.54
CA ILE A 71 -14.33 -10.08 -4.76
C ILE A 71 -12.94 -9.45 -4.94
N ASP A 72 -11.91 -10.25 -5.23
CA ASP A 72 -10.55 -9.76 -5.49
C ASP A 72 -10.40 -9.06 -6.84
N PHE A 73 -11.30 -9.34 -7.78
CA PHE A 73 -11.28 -8.83 -9.14
C PHE A 73 -12.35 -7.75 -9.36
N LEU A 74 -13.03 -7.30 -8.31
CA LEU A 74 -14.01 -6.23 -8.38
C LEU A 74 -13.37 -4.98 -9.00
N SER A 75 -13.99 -4.47 -10.07
CA SER A 75 -13.51 -3.28 -10.80
C SER A 75 -14.52 -2.14 -10.83
N ASP A 76 -15.70 -2.32 -10.23
CA ASP A 76 -16.72 -1.28 -10.09
C ASP A 76 -16.20 -0.19 -9.15
N LYS A 77 -15.95 1.00 -9.70
CA LYS A 77 -15.33 2.10 -8.96
C LYS A 77 -16.26 2.70 -7.91
N GLU A 78 -17.53 2.89 -8.25
CA GLU A 78 -18.52 3.46 -7.33
C GLU A 78 -18.70 2.54 -6.13
N LEU A 79 -18.74 1.23 -6.38
CA LEU A 79 -18.85 0.26 -5.32
C LEU A 79 -17.58 0.22 -4.47
N LEU A 80 -16.39 0.21 -5.08
CA LEU A 80 -15.10 0.23 -4.37
C LEU A 80 -14.91 1.48 -3.51
N GLU A 81 -15.46 2.64 -3.89
CA GLU A 81 -15.43 3.85 -3.08
C GLU A 81 -16.16 3.69 -1.74
N THR A 82 -17.12 2.76 -1.65
CA THR A 82 -17.82 2.44 -0.40
C THR A 82 -17.04 1.46 0.49
N PHE A 83 -15.95 0.87 -0.01
CA PHE A 83 -15.11 -0.05 0.76
C PHE A 83 -14.09 0.71 1.59
N SER A 84 -14.11 0.54 2.91
CA SER A 84 -13.09 1.13 3.80
C SER A 84 -11.78 0.35 3.76
N VAL A 85 -10.81 0.89 3.02
CA VAL A 85 -9.45 0.32 2.86
C VAL A 85 -8.52 0.58 4.06
N ASP A 86 -8.88 1.46 4.99
CA ASP A 86 -8.08 1.69 6.20
C ASP A 86 -8.28 0.52 7.18
N CYS A 87 -7.44 -0.50 7.03
CA CYS A 87 -7.47 -1.72 7.83
C CYS A 87 -6.41 -1.70 8.93
N SER A 88 -5.76 -0.57 9.20
CA SER A 88 -4.71 -0.50 10.20
C SER A 88 -5.23 -0.74 11.61
N ALA A 89 -4.47 -1.46 12.41
CA ALA A 89 -4.67 -1.48 13.86
C ALA A 89 -4.28 -0.13 14.49
N HIS A 90 -4.86 0.18 15.65
CA HIS A 90 -4.50 1.35 16.45
C HIS A 90 -3.01 1.32 16.84
N GLY A 91 -2.33 2.46 16.71
CA GLY A 91 -0.91 2.61 17.10
C GLY A 91 0.10 1.88 16.22
N ALA A 92 -0.28 1.43 15.01
CA ALA A 92 0.60 0.74 14.08
C ALA A 92 1.65 1.69 13.46
N ALA A 93 2.66 2.08 14.24
CA ALA A 93 3.73 3.02 13.87
C ALA A 93 5.01 2.35 13.33
N GLY A 94 4.99 1.04 13.06
CA GLY A 94 6.18 0.27 12.66
C GLY A 94 6.68 0.56 11.24
N ASN A 95 7.94 0.21 10.99
CA ASN A 95 8.65 0.53 9.72
C ASN A 95 8.27 -0.33 8.51
N GLY A 96 7.43 -1.36 8.69
CA GLY A 96 7.07 -2.29 7.60
C GLY A 96 6.47 -1.61 6.37
N VAL A 97 5.96 -0.39 6.57
CA VAL A 97 5.43 0.46 5.51
C VAL A 97 6.51 1.14 4.66
N LEU A 98 7.60 1.61 5.27
CA LEU A 98 8.72 2.25 4.56
C LEU A 98 9.44 1.26 3.66
N MET A 99 9.60 0.03 4.15
CA MET A 99 10.31 -1.07 3.48
C MET A 99 9.70 -1.45 2.12
N ARG A 100 8.43 -1.09 1.87
CA ARG A 100 7.73 -1.40 0.61
C ARG A 100 7.41 -0.18 -0.25
N LEU A 101 7.78 1.02 0.18
CA LEU A 101 7.22 2.28 -0.33
C LEU A 101 7.65 2.62 -1.76
N ALA A 102 8.92 2.34 -2.11
CA ALA A 102 9.58 2.88 -3.30
C ALA A 102 8.79 2.85 -4.62
N PRO A 103 7.96 1.84 -4.94
CA PRO A 103 7.17 1.84 -6.18
C PRO A 103 6.25 3.05 -6.35
N VAL A 104 5.67 3.60 -5.27
CA VAL A 104 4.76 4.77 -5.36
C VAL A 104 5.48 6.02 -5.86
N PRO A 105 6.54 6.53 -5.19
CA PRO A 105 7.24 7.71 -5.67
C PRO A 105 7.92 7.49 -7.03
N LEU A 106 8.36 6.27 -7.35
CA LEU A 106 8.89 5.94 -8.68
C LEU A 106 7.83 6.00 -9.78
N PHE A 107 6.60 5.55 -9.51
CA PHE A 107 5.52 5.56 -10.50
C PHE A 107 5.00 6.98 -10.75
N PHE A 108 4.88 7.78 -9.69
CA PHE A 108 4.31 9.13 -9.75
C PHE A 108 5.37 10.24 -9.79
N TYR A 109 6.64 9.94 -10.06
CA TYR A 109 7.74 10.91 -9.93
C TYR A 109 7.51 12.22 -10.71
N LYS A 110 6.85 12.15 -11.88
CA LYS A 110 6.52 13.33 -12.69
C LYS A 110 5.54 14.31 -12.01
N ASN A 111 4.86 13.89 -10.95
CA ASN A 111 3.93 14.69 -10.15
C ASN A 111 4.30 14.57 -8.65
N PRO A 112 5.31 15.34 -8.17
CA PRO A 112 5.86 15.20 -6.81
C PRO A 112 4.81 15.27 -5.69
N GLU A 113 3.87 16.21 -5.77
CA GLU A 113 2.80 16.35 -4.77
C GLU A 113 1.92 15.09 -4.68
N ILE A 114 1.57 14.51 -5.84
CA ILE A 114 0.81 13.27 -5.93
C ILE A 114 1.64 12.12 -5.36
N ALA A 115 2.92 12.00 -5.75
CA ALA A 115 3.81 10.97 -5.24
C ALA A 115 3.93 10.98 -3.70
N VAL A 116 4.09 12.16 -3.10
CA VAL A 116 4.16 12.33 -1.63
C VAL A 116 2.83 11.99 -0.98
N LYS A 117 1.72 12.51 -1.51
CA LYS A 117 0.36 12.21 -1.00
C LYS A 117 0.07 10.71 -1.00
N LEU A 118 0.29 10.06 -2.15
CA LEU A 118 0.01 8.63 -2.34
C LEU A 118 0.98 7.75 -1.54
N SER A 119 2.22 8.21 -1.28
CA SER A 119 3.14 7.52 -0.38
C SER A 119 2.56 7.38 1.03
N GLY A 120 1.93 8.45 1.55
CA GLY A 120 1.21 8.39 2.82
C GLY A 120 0.00 7.46 2.78
N ILE A 121 -0.85 7.56 1.76
CA ILE A 121 -2.08 6.76 1.64
C ILE A 121 -1.76 5.26 1.51
N SER A 122 -0.79 4.91 0.66
CA SER A 122 -0.32 3.52 0.49
C SER A 122 0.19 2.91 1.80
N GLY A 123 0.69 3.76 2.69
CA GLY A 123 1.12 3.35 4.00
C GLY A 123 0.00 3.13 5.00
N GLN A 124 -0.91 4.12 5.06
CA GLN A 124 -2.01 4.20 6.00
C GLN A 124 -2.85 2.91 6.05
N ILE A 125 -3.11 2.28 4.90
CA ILE A 125 -3.98 1.09 4.80
C ILE A 125 -3.53 -0.13 5.63
N THR A 126 -2.29 -0.13 6.13
CA THR A 126 -1.80 -1.15 7.08
C THR A 126 -1.10 -0.58 8.32
N HIS A 127 -0.70 0.69 8.27
CA HIS A 127 0.07 1.40 9.29
C HIS A 127 -0.45 2.83 9.39
N GLY A 128 -1.61 2.99 10.02
CA GLY A 128 -2.39 4.22 10.10
C GLY A 128 -1.95 5.18 11.21
N ASP A 129 -0.93 4.84 12.00
CA ASP A 129 -0.35 5.82 12.92
C ASP A 129 0.26 7.00 12.14
N LYS A 130 -0.02 8.22 12.60
CA LYS A 130 0.45 9.45 11.95
C LYS A 130 1.96 9.44 11.69
N LYS A 131 2.77 8.91 12.59
CA LYS A 131 4.22 8.84 12.42
C LYS A 131 4.62 7.98 11.22
N ALA A 132 3.97 6.82 11.05
CA ALA A 132 4.23 5.94 9.92
C ALA A 132 3.79 6.56 8.58
N VAL A 133 2.62 7.21 8.57
CA VAL A 133 2.10 7.92 7.39
C VAL A 133 3.01 9.08 6.99
N ASP A 134 3.40 9.93 7.95
CA ASP A 134 4.26 11.09 7.69
C ASP A 134 5.68 10.65 7.30
N ALA A 135 6.21 9.58 7.90
CA ALA A 135 7.48 9.00 7.47
C ALA A 135 7.42 8.51 6.01
N CYS A 136 6.30 7.94 5.56
CA CYS A 136 6.14 7.57 4.16
C CYS A 136 6.09 8.77 3.23
N ARG A 137 5.39 9.84 3.61
CA ARG A 137 5.37 11.10 2.84
C ARG A 137 6.78 11.66 2.68
N TYR A 138 7.51 11.75 3.80
CA TYR A 138 8.89 12.24 3.82
C TYR A 138 9.81 11.37 2.95
N TYR A 139 9.80 10.05 3.14
CA TYR A 139 10.63 9.14 2.35
C TYR A 139 10.26 9.17 0.85
N GLY A 140 8.97 9.30 0.54
CA GLY A 140 8.50 9.50 -0.83
C GLY A 140 9.07 10.79 -1.45
N ALA A 141 9.07 11.89 -0.71
CA ALA A 141 9.66 13.17 -1.17
C ALA A 141 11.15 13.04 -1.45
N LEU A 142 11.90 12.37 -0.58
CA LEU A 142 13.33 12.11 -0.79
C LEU A 142 13.60 11.31 -2.06
N ILE A 143 12.82 10.24 -2.31
CA ILE A 143 12.95 9.43 -3.53
C ILE A 143 12.66 10.28 -4.77
N VAL A 144 11.57 11.06 -4.75
CA VAL A 144 11.23 11.92 -5.88
C VAL A 144 12.33 12.95 -6.15
N ALA A 145 12.79 13.66 -5.13
CA ALA A 145 13.85 14.65 -5.30
C ALA A 145 15.16 14.04 -5.82
N ALA A 146 15.52 12.83 -5.37
CA ALA A 146 16.64 12.07 -5.93
C ALA A 146 16.43 11.73 -7.42
N MET A 147 15.21 11.37 -7.83
CA MET A 147 14.86 11.14 -9.26
C MET A 147 15.00 12.41 -10.12
N TYR A 148 14.86 13.59 -9.53
CA TYR A 148 15.13 14.88 -10.18
C TYR A 148 16.62 15.29 -10.13
N GLY A 149 17.50 14.45 -9.60
CA GLY A 149 18.94 14.72 -9.55
C GLY A 149 19.36 15.69 -8.43
N VAL A 150 18.52 15.92 -7.43
CA VAL A 150 18.92 16.69 -6.24
C VAL A 150 20.01 15.92 -5.51
N ASP A 151 21.12 16.59 -5.21
CA ASP A 151 22.28 15.97 -4.57
C ASP A 151 22.02 15.67 -3.08
N LYS A 152 22.86 14.80 -2.51
CA LYS A 152 22.75 14.35 -1.12
C LYS A 152 22.76 15.48 -0.10
N ASN A 153 23.59 16.52 -0.30
CA ASN A 153 23.72 17.58 0.70
C ASN A 153 22.44 18.43 0.74
N ARG A 154 21.85 18.68 -0.42
CA ARG A 154 20.57 19.40 -0.52
C ARG A 154 19.37 18.55 -0.08
N LEU A 155 19.39 17.23 -0.29
CA LEU A 155 18.32 16.33 0.18
C LEU A 155 18.26 16.23 1.71
N LEU A 156 19.40 16.38 2.37
CA LEU A 156 19.56 16.20 3.81
C LEU A 156 19.83 17.52 4.54
N SER A 157 19.56 18.67 3.90
CA SER A 157 19.67 19.96 4.57
C SER A 157 18.65 20.08 5.69
N GLU A 158 19.02 20.80 6.75
CA GLU A 158 18.11 21.14 7.85
C GLU A 158 17.21 22.35 7.50
N ASP A 159 17.52 23.02 6.38
CA ASP A 159 16.84 24.18 5.80
C ASP A 159 15.95 23.82 4.62
#